data_AF-A0A3M7R5R8-F1
#
_entry.id   AF-A0A3M7R5R8-F1
#
_cell.length_a   1.000
_cell.length_b   1.000
_cell.length_c   1.000
_cell.angle_alpha   90.00
_cell.angle_beta   90.00
_cell.angle_gamma   90.00
#
_symmetry.space_group_name_H-M   'P 1'
#
loop_
_entity.id
_entity.type
_entity.pdbx_description
1 polymer ?
#
loop_
_entity_poly.entity_id
_entity_poly.type
_entity_poly.pdbx_seq_one_letter_code
_entity_poly.pdbx_strand_id
1 'polypeptide(L)'
;MNFEYTHALVCDDVPKSVINGLSLDEHEPVDYEMAKNQHESYLKHLESCGIKLVKIQSNENHPDCVFVEDTCIALGNKIFITNPGAESRRNEVLSVKSKLEQISKELNLQIGTVQNTNESFIEGGDCMFTGKEFIIGTSTRTNQKGIDEFKTFFSEYSITVCQVSEGLHLKSFMSMISPGVIIISRTKEANLIQEQIIMKSKFGSEYEFVKVDENCAANILNMSIYNLQFPIM
;
A
#
# COMPACT_ATOMS: atom_id res chain seq x y z
N MET A 1 -1.72 17.98 -7.98
CA MET A 1 -2.88 17.56 -7.16
C MET A 1 -2.29 17.16 -5.81
N ASN A 2 -2.77 17.72 -4.70
CA ASN A 2 -2.26 17.36 -3.37
C ASN A 2 -2.96 16.09 -2.90
N PHE A 3 -2.26 15.25 -2.14
CA PHE A 3 -2.83 14.02 -1.62
C PHE A 3 -3.63 14.33 -0.35
N GLU A 4 -4.95 14.39 -0.49
CA GLU A 4 -5.87 14.66 0.61
C GLU A 4 -6.56 13.36 1.05
N TYR A 5 -6.49 13.07 2.35
CA TYR A 5 -7.05 11.88 2.95
C TYR A 5 -8.03 12.27 4.05
N THR A 6 -9.18 11.60 4.09
CA THR A 6 -10.21 11.81 5.12
C THR A 6 -10.45 10.55 5.96
N HIS A 7 -10.13 9.38 5.40
CA HIS A 7 -10.35 8.09 6.03
C HIS A 7 -9.14 7.19 5.81
N ALA A 8 -8.89 6.29 6.76
CA ALA A 8 -7.94 5.19 6.61
C ALA A 8 -8.61 3.87 6.99
N LEU A 9 -8.57 2.90 6.09
CA LEU A 9 -8.91 1.51 6.42
C LEU A 9 -7.74 0.91 7.18
N VAL A 10 -8.00 0.33 8.35
CA VAL A 10 -6.98 -0.23 9.24
C VAL A 10 -7.48 -1.49 9.92
N CYS A 11 -6.58 -2.39 10.30
CA CYS A 11 -6.88 -3.43 11.28
C CYS A 11 -6.99 -2.81 12.68
N ASP A 12 -7.97 -3.24 13.48
CA ASP A 12 -8.28 -2.63 14.77
C ASP A 12 -7.25 -2.92 15.87
N ASP A 13 -6.63 -4.10 15.83
CA ASP A 13 -5.57 -4.57 16.72
C ASP A 13 -4.58 -5.47 15.95
N VAL A 14 -3.48 -5.87 16.59
CA VAL A 14 -2.52 -6.83 16.06
C VAL A 14 -2.90 -8.24 16.54
N PRO A 15 -3.10 -9.23 15.66
CA PRO A 15 -3.35 -10.61 16.09
C PRO A 15 -2.10 -11.18 16.77
N LYS A 16 -2.27 -12.01 17.80
CA LYS A 16 -1.12 -12.69 18.45
C LYS A 16 -0.38 -13.60 17.48
N SER A 17 -1.10 -14.16 16.51
CA SER A 17 -0.53 -15.00 15.46
C SER A 17 0.40 -14.26 14.51
N VAL A 18 0.53 -12.91 14.58
CA VAL A 18 1.48 -12.11 13.78
C VAL A 18 2.92 -12.61 13.88
N ILE A 19 3.29 -13.27 14.99
CA ILE A 19 4.60 -13.91 15.17
C ILE A 19 4.88 -15.02 14.14
N ASN A 20 3.84 -15.52 13.47
CA ASN A 20 3.90 -16.49 12.39
C ASN A 20 3.61 -15.86 11.01
N GLY A 21 3.64 -14.52 10.92
CA GLY A 21 3.47 -13.77 9.68
C GLY A 21 4.59 -14.06 8.68
N LEU A 22 4.34 -13.73 7.42
CA LEU A 22 5.31 -13.94 6.35
C LEU A 22 6.46 -12.94 6.46
N SER A 23 7.71 -13.42 6.41
CA SER A 23 8.92 -12.60 6.32
C SER A 23 9.83 -13.09 5.18
N LEU A 24 10.51 -12.17 4.51
CA LEU A 24 11.57 -12.49 3.54
C LEU A 24 12.96 -12.60 4.19
N ASP A 25 13.14 -11.96 5.34
CA ASP A 25 14.42 -11.85 6.03
C ASP A 25 14.41 -12.71 7.31
N GLU A 26 15.57 -13.27 7.65
CA GLU A 26 15.83 -13.88 8.96
C GLU A 26 16.08 -12.78 10.00
N HIS A 27 15.02 -12.09 10.44
CA HIS A 27 15.09 -11.12 11.54
C HIS A 27 14.88 -11.79 12.91
N GLU A 28 15.12 -11.02 13.98
CA GLU A 28 14.67 -11.41 15.31
C GLU A 28 13.14 -11.65 15.31
N PRO A 29 12.65 -12.63 16.09
CA PRO A 29 11.21 -12.89 16.19
C PRO A 29 10.44 -11.62 16.57
N VAL A 30 9.25 -11.46 16.00
CA VAL A 30 8.36 -10.32 16.33
C VAL A 30 8.05 -10.33 17.83
N ASP A 31 8.41 -9.24 18.52
CA ASP A 31 7.89 -8.96 19.86
C ASP A 31 6.44 -8.47 19.73
N TYR A 32 5.50 -9.33 20.12
CA TYR A 32 4.07 -9.06 20.01
C TYR A 32 3.64 -7.81 20.79
N GLU A 33 4.14 -7.63 22.02
CA GLU A 33 3.73 -6.48 22.84
C GLU A 33 4.29 -5.19 22.26
N MET A 34 5.52 -5.22 21.74
CA MET A 34 6.09 -4.09 21.01
C MET A 34 5.30 -3.77 19.73
N ALA A 35 4.98 -4.77 18.91
CA ALA A 35 4.20 -4.59 17.67
C ALA A 35 2.81 -4.01 17.96
N LYS A 36 2.14 -4.50 19.01
CA LYS A 36 0.85 -3.97 19.46
C LYS A 36 0.94 -2.49 19.87
N ASN A 37 1.92 -2.15 20.71
CA ASN A 37 2.13 -0.76 21.15
C ASN A 37 2.45 0.19 19.98
N GLN A 38 3.24 -0.29 19.00
CA GLN A 38 3.54 0.46 17.78
C GLN A 38 2.30 0.68 16.92
N HIS A 39 1.48 -0.35 16.72
CA HIS A 39 0.23 -0.25 15.97
C HIS A 39 -0.76 0.71 16.63
N GLU A 40 -0.96 0.61 17.94
CA GLU A 40 -1.79 1.56 18.68
C GLU A 40 -1.30 3.01 18.53
N SER A 41 0.01 3.21 18.54
CA SER A 41 0.62 4.53 18.34
C SER A 41 0.40 5.04 16.92
N TYR A 42 0.53 4.18 15.92
CA TYR A 42 0.23 4.48 14.51
C TYR A 42 -1.24 4.90 14.34
N LEU A 43 -2.19 4.15 14.89
CA LEU A 43 -3.62 4.48 14.82
C LEU A 43 -3.93 5.84 15.48
N LYS A 44 -3.40 6.07 16.69
CA LYS A 44 -3.55 7.36 17.39
C LYS A 44 -2.96 8.51 16.59
N HIS A 45 -1.83 8.30 15.92
CA HIS A 45 -1.21 9.32 15.09
C HIS A 45 -2.10 9.69 13.89
N LEU A 46 -2.63 8.69 13.17
CA LEU A 46 -3.60 8.93 12.09
C LEU A 46 -4.81 9.74 12.57
N GLU A 47 -5.40 9.39 13.72
CA GLU A 47 -6.52 10.14 14.31
C GLU A 47 -6.12 11.57 14.66
N SER A 48 -4.91 11.78 15.21
CA SER A 48 -4.38 13.12 15.53
C SER A 48 -4.17 13.99 14.29
N CYS A 49 -3.96 13.37 13.12
CA CYS A 49 -3.91 14.02 11.83
C CYS A 49 -5.29 14.36 11.25
N GLY A 50 -6.38 14.06 11.98
CA GLY A 50 -7.76 14.29 11.56
C GLY A 50 -8.33 13.18 10.65
N ILE A 51 -7.64 12.05 10.53
CA ILE A 51 -8.09 10.91 9.71
C ILE A 51 -9.13 10.09 10.48
N LYS A 52 -10.25 9.79 9.84
CA LYS A 52 -11.26 8.88 10.38
C LYS A 52 -10.87 7.43 10.13
N LEU A 53 -10.74 6.63 11.18
CA LEU A 53 -10.39 5.22 11.04
C LEU A 53 -11.62 4.38 10.69
N VAL A 54 -11.52 3.66 9.57
CA VAL A 54 -12.42 2.56 9.20
C VAL A 54 -11.75 1.27 9.65
N LYS A 55 -12.23 0.70 10.75
CA LYS A 55 -11.58 -0.45 11.38
C LYS A 55 -12.17 -1.77 10.88
N ILE A 56 -11.31 -2.73 10.55
CA ILE A 56 -11.63 -4.16 10.40
C ILE A 56 -11.12 -4.92 11.62
N GLN A 57 -11.81 -5.99 12.00
CA GLN A 57 -11.40 -6.81 13.14
C GLN A 57 -10.18 -7.66 12.80
N SER A 58 -9.19 -7.67 13.69
CA SER A 58 -8.06 -8.61 13.66
C SER A 58 -8.53 -10.06 13.70
N ASN A 59 -7.77 -10.95 13.05
CA ASN A 59 -8.12 -12.36 12.93
C ASN A 59 -6.90 -13.25 13.13
N GLU A 60 -6.93 -14.06 14.19
CA GLU A 60 -5.84 -14.99 14.54
C GLU A 60 -5.56 -16.03 13.44
N ASN A 61 -6.52 -16.34 12.56
CA ASN A 61 -6.32 -17.24 11.42
C ASN A 61 -5.58 -16.58 10.24
N HIS A 62 -5.38 -15.26 10.29
CA HIS A 62 -4.66 -14.49 9.29
C HIS A 62 -3.56 -13.64 9.97
N PRO A 63 -2.38 -14.24 10.23
CA PRO A 63 -1.25 -13.57 10.88
C PRO A 63 -0.91 -12.19 10.30
N ASP A 64 -1.05 -12.04 8.98
CA ASP A 64 -0.68 -10.84 8.23
C ASP A 64 -1.84 -9.82 8.08
N CYS A 65 -3.01 -10.04 8.71
CA CYS A 65 -4.19 -9.19 8.50
C CYS A 65 -4.04 -7.72 8.94
N VAL A 66 -2.97 -7.40 9.69
CA VAL A 66 -2.61 -6.02 10.02
C VAL A 66 -2.18 -5.23 8.77
N PHE A 67 -1.64 -5.90 7.75
CA PHE A 67 -1.14 -5.31 6.50
C PHE A 67 -2.25 -5.13 5.47
N VAL A 68 -3.25 -4.32 5.81
CA VAL A 68 -4.45 -4.11 4.98
C VAL A 68 -4.17 -3.50 3.60
N GLU A 69 -3.02 -2.83 3.43
CA GLU A 69 -2.60 -2.24 2.16
C GLU A 69 -2.63 -3.24 1.00
N ASP A 70 -2.26 -4.49 1.25
CA ASP A 70 -2.16 -5.49 0.18
C ASP A 70 -3.52 -6.01 -0.31
N THR A 71 -4.58 -5.77 0.46
CA THR A 71 -5.93 -6.31 0.23
C THR A 71 -6.81 -5.41 -0.64
N CYS A 72 -6.49 -4.12 -0.73
CA CYS A 72 -7.24 -3.18 -1.57
C CYS A 72 -6.39 -1.96 -1.96
N ILE A 73 -6.67 -1.41 -3.15
CA ILE A 73 -6.02 -0.19 -3.65
C ILE A 73 -7.10 0.88 -3.78
N ALA A 74 -6.91 2.02 -3.12
CA ALA A 74 -7.86 3.13 -3.11
C ALA A 74 -7.31 4.37 -3.82
N LEU A 75 -8.12 4.99 -4.68
CA LEU A 75 -7.85 6.29 -5.28
C LEU A 75 -9.15 7.09 -5.45
N GLY A 76 -9.23 8.22 -4.74
CA GLY A 76 -10.47 9.00 -4.66
C GLY A 76 -11.58 8.16 -4.04
N ASN A 77 -12.71 8.02 -4.74
CA ASN A 77 -13.82 7.17 -4.31
C ASN A 77 -13.78 5.76 -4.93
N LYS A 78 -12.74 5.42 -5.70
CA LYS A 78 -12.60 4.11 -6.34
C LYS A 78 -11.72 3.20 -5.49
N ILE A 79 -12.20 2.00 -5.21
CA ILE A 79 -11.44 0.97 -4.48
C ILE A 79 -11.41 -0.29 -5.31
N PHE A 80 -10.23 -0.87 -5.48
CA PHE A 80 -10.03 -2.14 -6.14
C PHE A 80 -9.62 -3.18 -5.10
N ILE A 81 -10.51 -4.12 -4.81
CA ILE A 81 -10.23 -5.29 -3.96
C ILE A 81 -9.29 -6.21 -4.73
N THR A 82 -8.15 -6.52 -4.11
CA THR A 82 -7.08 -7.27 -4.74
C THR A 82 -7.30 -8.79 -4.63
N ASN A 83 -6.35 -9.56 -5.17
CA ASN A 83 -6.18 -10.97 -4.85
C ASN A 83 -4.71 -11.17 -4.48
N PRO A 84 -4.37 -11.22 -3.17
CA PRO A 84 -2.99 -11.39 -2.73
C PRO A 84 -2.28 -12.56 -3.40
N GLY A 85 -1.01 -12.35 -3.75
CA GLY A 85 -0.16 -13.38 -4.35
C GLY A 85 0.19 -14.48 -3.36
N ALA A 86 0.34 -14.13 -2.08
CA ALA A 86 0.46 -15.12 -1.00
C ALA A 86 -0.89 -15.80 -0.72
N GLU A 87 -0.98 -17.12 -0.93
CA GLU A 87 -2.24 -17.85 -0.82
C GLU A 87 -2.86 -17.78 0.58
N SER A 88 -2.02 -17.80 1.63
CA SER A 88 -2.44 -17.67 3.03
C SER A 88 -3.19 -16.35 3.31
N ARG A 89 -2.92 -15.32 2.51
CA ARG A 89 -3.48 -13.97 2.66
C ARG A 89 -4.74 -13.72 1.84
N ARG A 90 -5.09 -14.60 0.88
CA ARG A 90 -6.22 -14.37 -0.04
C ARG A 90 -7.56 -14.18 0.66
N ASN A 91 -7.77 -14.80 1.81
CA ASN A 91 -9.01 -14.68 2.58
C ASN A 91 -9.11 -13.38 3.39
N GLU A 92 -8.02 -12.63 3.57
CA GLU A 92 -8.04 -11.33 4.26
C GLU A 92 -8.92 -10.31 3.53
N VAL A 93 -9.04 -10.42 2.19
CA VAL A 93 -9.85 -9.50 1.37
C VAL A 93 -11.34 -9.58 1.70
N LEU A 94 -11.81 -10.67 2.33
CA LEU A 94 -13.23 -10.88 2.62
C LEU A 94 -13.74 -9.89 3.68
N SER A 95 -12.99 -9.70 4.77
CA SER A 95 -13.35 -8.76 5.84
C SER A 95 -13.26 -7.32 5.34
N VAL A 96 -12.23 -7.02 4.56
CA VAL A 96 -12.01 -5.71 3.92
C VAL A 96 -13.15 -5.37 2.96
N LYS A 97 -13.48 -6.27 2.03
CA LYS A 97 -14.59 -6.08 1.09
C LYS A 97 -15.91 -5.88 1.81
N SER A 98 -16.23 -6.72 2.79
CA SER A 98 -17.47 -6.59 3.57
C SER A 98 -17.57 -5.23 4.27
N LYS A 99 -16.47 -4.77 4.88
CA LYS A 99 -16.43 -3.46 5.55
C LYS A 99 -16.61 -2.30 4.58
N LEU A 100 -15.94 -2.35 3.43
CA LEU A 100 -16.04 -1.32 2.40
C LEU A 100 -17.43 -1.28 1.75
N GLU A 101 -18.05 -2.43 1.51
CA GLU A 101 -19.43 -2.52 1.03
C GLU A 101 -20.42 -1.89 2.01
N GLN A 102 -20.23 -2.11 3.32
CA GLN A 102 -21.06 -1.52 4.38
C GLN A 102 -21.07 0.02 4.33
N ILE A 103 -19.91 0.64 4.10
CA ILE A 103 -19.75 2.10 4.10
C ILE A 103 -19.82 2.72 2.70
N SER A 104 -19.98 1.89 1.65
CA SER A 104 -19.90 2.32 0.26
C SER A 104 -20.89 3.42 -0.10
N LYS A 105 -22.15 3.33 0.39
CA LYS A 105 -23.17 4.35 0.14
C LYS A 105 -22.89 5.67 0.84
N GLU A 106 -22.39 5.60 2.08
CA GLU A 106 -22.05 6.79 2.87
C GLU A 106 -20.90 7.56 2.24
N LEU A 107 -19.88 6.85 1.77
CA LEU A 107 -18.66 7.44 1.21
C LEU A 107 -18.66 7.50 -0.32
N ASN A 108 -19.78 7.17 -0.97
CA ASN A 108 -19.93 7.11 -2.42
C ASN A 108 -18.84 6.28 -3.13
N LEU A 109 -18.50 5.12 -2.56
CA LEU A 109 -17.42 4.26 -3.04
C LEU A 109 -17.85 3.45 -4.26
N GLN A 110 -17.02 3.45 -5.30
CA GLN A 110 -17.07 2.50 -6.40
C GLN A 110 -16.09 1.37 -6.12
N ILE A 111 -16.59 0.16 -5.93
CA ILE A 111 -15.77 -1.01 -5.58
C ILE A 111 -15.64 -1.93 -6.80
N GLY A 112 -14.40 -2.15 -7.23
CA GLY A 112 -14.00 -3.19 -8.18
C GLY A 112 -13.33 -4.35 -7.45
N THR A 113 -13.25 -5.52 -8.07
CA THR A 113 -12.56 -6.69 -7.51
C THR A 113 -11.91 -7.48 -8.63
N VAL A 114 -10.79 -8.13 -8.33
CA VAL A 114 -10.24 -9.19 -9.20
C VAL A 114 -11.32 -10.26 -9.42
N GLN A 115 -11.54 -10.62 -10.68
CA GLN A 115 -12.53 -11.60 -11.14
C GLN A 115 -11.90 -12.99 -11.32
N ASN A 116 -10.71 -13.09 -11.90
CA ASN A 116 -10.04 -14.37 -12.15
C ASN A 116 -9.02 -14.68 -11.05
N THR A 117 -9.51 -15.01 -9.85
CA THR A 117 -8.67 -15.23 -8.67
C THR A 117 -7.74 -16.45 -8.76
N ASN A 118 -7.91 -17.31 -9.77
CA ASN A 118 -7.03 -18.46 -10.00
C ASN A 118 -5.72 -18.08 -10.68
N GLU A 119 -5.71 -16.99 -11.45
CA GLU A 119 -4.58 -16.64 -12.30
C GLU A 119 -4.10 -15.19 -12.11
N SER A 120 -4.95 -14.31 -11.62
CA SER A 120 -4.67 -12.89 -11.43
C SER A 120 -4.37 -12.62 -9.96
N PHE A 121 -3.19 -12.07 -9.68
CA PHE A 121 -2.84 -11.62 -8.35
C PHE A 121 -2.11 -10.28 -8.40
N ILE A 122 -2.41 -9.45 -7.41
CA ILE A 122 -1.91 -8.09 -7.26
C ILE A 122 -1.96 -7.75 -5.77
N GLU A 123 -0.95 -7.07 -5.26
CA GLU A 123 -0.92 -6.57 -3.89
C GLU A 123 -0.72 -5.05 -3.91
N GLY A 124 -1.41 -4.34 -3.01
CA GLY A 124 -1.33 -2.88 -2.93
C GLY A 124 0.07 -2.36 -2.59
N GLY A 125 0.92 -3.17 -1.94
CA GLY A 125 2.35 -2.89 -1.76
C GLY A 125 3.10 -2.64 -3.08
N ASP A 126 2.67 -3.25 -4.19
CA ASP A 126 3.26 -3.04 -5.51
C ASP A 126 2.70 -1.81 -6.24
N CYS A 127 1.65 -1.19 -5.71
CA CYS A 127 0.92 -0.12 -6.40
C CYS A 127 1.19 1.24 -5.74
N MET A 128 1.83 2.14 -6.49
CA MET A 128 2.11 3.50 -6.05
C MET A 128 1.45 4.51 -7.00
N PHE A 129 0.58 5.36 -6.47
CA PHE A 129 -0.01 6.46 -7.24
C PHE A 129 0.82 7.74 -7.07
N THR A 130 1.23 8.36 -8.18
CA THR A 130 2.16 9.51 -8.17
C THR A 130 1.44 10.87 -8.14
N GLY A 131 0.11 10.87 -8.18
CA GLY A 131 -0.69 12.05 -8.47
C GLY A 131 -0.96 12.28 -9.96
N LYS A 132 -0.30 11.51 -10.84
CA LYS A 132 -0.44 11.57 -12.31
C LYS A 132 -0.74 10.21 -12.95
N GLU A 133 -0.14 9.15 -12.42
CA GLU A 133 -0.25 7.78 -12.91
C GLU A 133 -0.08 6.78 -11.77
N PHE A 134 -0.31 5.49 -12.05
CA PHE A 134 0.18 4.43 -11.18
C PHE A 134 1.52 3.90 -11.70
N ILE A 135 2.48 3.73 -10.79
CA ILE A 135 3.62 2.84 -10.98
C ILE A 135 3.27 1.52 -10.31
N ILE A 136 3.34 0.42 -11.04
CA ILE A 136 3.01 -0.91 -10.52
C ILE A 136 4.20 -1.87 -10.69
N GLY A 137 4.59 -2.51 -9.60
CA GLY A 137 5.59 -3.58 -9.59
C GLY A 137 5.06 -4.90 -10.14
N THR A 138 5.81 -5.57 -11.01
CA THR A 138 5.69 -7.01 -11.23
C THR A 138 6.66 -7.73 -10.32
N SER A 139 6.12 -8.49 -9.36
CA SER A 139 6.86 -9.12 -8.26
C SER A 139 6.42 -10.58 -8.10
N THR A 140 6.86 -11.25 -7.04
CA THR A 140 6.29 -12.56 -6.64
C THR A 140 4.85 -12.45 -6.14
N ARG A 141 4.38 -11.23 -5.85
CA ARG A 141 3.08 -10.92 -5.26
C ARG A 141 2.10 -10.24 -6.22
N THR A 142 2.60 -9.75 -7.36
CA THR A 142 1.79 -9.10 -8.39
C THR A 142 2.21 -9.56 -9.79
N ASN A 143 1.26 -10.05 -10.59
CA ASN A 143 1.50 -10.50 -11.96
C ASN A 143 0.78 -9.67 -13.03
N GLN A 144 1.13 -9.92 -14.29
CA GLN A 144 0.56 -9.18 -15.42
C GLN A 144 -0.97 -9.31 -15.53
N LYS A 145 -1.53 -10.49 -15.22
CA LYS A 145 -2.99 -10.70 -15.27
C LYS A 145 -3.73 -9.85 -14.23
N GLY A 146 -3.21 -9.76 -13.00
CA GLY A 146 -3.72 -8.87 -11.97
C GLY A 146 -3.62 -7.39 -12.37
N ILE A 147 -2.51 -7.00 -12.99
CA ILE A 147 -2.32 -5.65 -13.52
C ILE A 147 -3.33 -5.34 -14.64
N ASP A 148 -3.66 -6.29 -15.51
CA ASP A 148 -4.59 -6.06 -16.62
C ASP A 148 -6.05 -5.90 -16.14
N GLU A 149 -6.45 -6.62 -15.09
CA GLU A 149 -7.73 -6.39 -14.42
C GLU A 149 -7.75 -5.01 -13.73
N PHE A 150 -6.67 -4.66 -13.03
CA PHE A 150 -6.52 -3.34 -12.40
C PHE A 150 -6.62 -2.20 -13.43
N LYS A 151 -5.92 -2.32 -14.57
CA LYS A 151 -5.98 -1.35 -15.69
C LYS A 151 -7.40 -1.15 -16.20
N THR A 152 -8.18 -2.23 -16.28
CA THR A 152 -9.58 -2.14 -16.72
C THR A 152 -10.41 -1.32 -15.75
N PHE A 153 -10.21 -1.51 -14.44
CA PHE A 153 -10.94 -0.75 -13.42
C PHE A 153 -10.50 0.71 -13.34
N PHE A 154 -9.21 1.01 -13.48
CA PHE A 154 -8.61 2.35 -13.45
C PHE A 154 -8.24 2.89 -14.84
N SER A 155 -9.10 2.65 -15.83
CA SER A 155 -8.84 2.97 -17.26
C SER A 155 -8.56 4.44 -17.56
N GLU A 156 -8.94 5.35 -16.66
CA GLU A 156 -8.69 6.79 -16.79
C GLU A 156 -7.26 7.21 -16.41
N TYR A 157 -6.48 6.34 -15.77
CA TYR A 157 -5.12 6.62 -15.34
C TYR A 157 -4.09 5.90 -16.22
N SER A 158 -2.96 6.58 -16.47
CA SER A 158 -1.80 5.91 -17.05
C SER A 158 -1.20 4.93 -16.03
N ILE A 159 -0.63 3.84 -16.52
CA ILE A 159 0.00 2.80 -15.69
C ILE A 159 1.36 2.49 -16.29
N THR A 160 2.41 2.65 -15.48
CA THR A 160 3.78 2.27 -15.80
C THR A 160 4.15 1.02 -15.00
N VAL A 161 4.59 -0.03 -15.69
CA VAL A 161 4.95 -1.31 -15.07
C VAL A 161 6.46 -1.45 -14.94
N CYS A 162 6.92 -1.69 -13.71
CA CYS A 162 8.33 -1.91 -13.37
C CYS A 162 8.53 -3.32 -12.85
N GLN A 163 9.59 -3.98 -13.31
CA GLN A 163 10.00 -5.26 -12.75
C GLN A 163 10.62 -5.04 -11.37
N VAL A 164 10.16 -5.82 -10.38
CA VAL A 164 10.72 -5.92 -9.04
C VAL A 164 11.31 -7.33 -8.91
N SER A 165 12.62 -7.42 -8.92
CA SER A 165 13.37 -8.70 -8.94
C SER A 165 13.83 -9.14 -7.56
N GLU A 166 14.06 -8.17 -6.67
CA GLU A 166 14.47 -8.39 -5.28
C GLU A 166 13.50 -7.65 -4.34
N GLY A 167 13.34 -8.14 -3.11
CA GLY A 167 12.39 -7.59 -2.14
C GLY A 167 10.96 -8.10 -2.30
N LEU A 168 10.06 -7.57 -1.46
CA LEU A 168 8.67 -8.03 -1.40
C LEU A 168 7.79 -7.33 -2.43
N HIS A 169 7.87 -6.00 -2.46
CA HIS A 169 7.04 -5.15 -3.30
C HIS A 169 7.81 -3.94 -3.83
N LEU A 170 7.24 -3.25 -4.82
CA LEU A 170 7.70 -1.93 -5.27
C LEU A 170 7.92 -0.96 -4.09
N LYS A 171 6.94 -0.84 -3.19
CA LYS A 171 7.01 0.10 -2.06
C LYS A 171 7.92 -0.33 -0.93
N SER A 172 8.55 -1.52 -1.01
CA SER A 172 9.66 -1.87 -0.11
C SER A 172 10.87 -0.97 -0.32
N PHE A 173 10.97 -0.29 -1.47
CA PHE A 173 12.11 0.54 -1.84
C PHE A 173 11.78 2.02 -2.03
N MET A 174 10.49 2.37 -2.14
CA MET A 174 10.09 3.74 -2.48
C MET A 174 8.67 4.08 -2.08
N SER A 175 8.40 5.37 -1.98
CA SER A 175 7.06 5.92 -1.79
C SER A 175 7.05 7.41 -2.19
N MET A 176 5.88 8.05 -2.14
CA MET A 176 5.75 9.47 -2.48
C MET A 176 6.00 10.36 -1.25
N ILE A 177 6.95 11.31 -1.33
CA ILE A 177 7.10 12.38 -0.33
C ILE A 177 6.08 13.48 -0.57
N SER A 178 5.88 13.84 -1.83
CA SER A 178 4.97 14.89 -2.30
C SER A 178 4.68 14.65 -3.78
N PRO A 179 3.67 15.30 -4.37
CA PRO A 179 3.43 15.21 -5.81
C PRO A 179 4.72 15.52 -6.60
N GLY A 180 5.19 14.57 -7.41
CA GLY A 180 6.42 14.70 -8.19
C GLY A 180 7.73 14.33 -7.48
N VAL A 181 7.73 14.05 -6.18
CA VAL A 181 8.95 13.69 -5.41
C VAL A 181 8.81 12.29 -4.81
N ILE A 182 9.70 11.40 -5.23
CA ILE A 182 9.76 10.00 -4.81
C ILE A 182 10.94 9.83 -3.84
N ILE A 183 10.67 9.36 -2.61
CA ILE A 183 11.75 8.85 -1.77
C ILE A 183 12.09 7.43 -2.23
N ILE A 184 13.37 7.11 -2.28
CA ILE A 184 13.84 5.82 -2.77
C ILE A 184 15.09 5.38 -2.00
N SER A 185 15.23 4.08 -1.77
CA SER A 185 16.46 3.56 -1.17
C SER A 185 17.63 3.52 -2.15
N ARG A 186 18.85 3.32 -1.65
CA ARG A 186 20.08 3.28 -2.47
C ARG A 186 20.48 1.90 -2.97
N THR A 187 19.63 0.90 -2.80
CA THR A 187 19.95 -0.48 -3.23
C THR A 187 20.05 -0.58 -4.75
N LYS A 188 20.70 -1.66 -5.21
CA LYS A 188 20.80 -1.95 -6.64
C LYS A 188 19.41 -2.10 -7.27
N GLU A 189 18.52 -2.85 -6.62
CA GLU A 189 17.15 -3.05 -7.08
C GLU A 189 16.39 -1.72 -7.19
N ALA A 190 16.47 -0.86 -6.17
CA ALA A 190 15.83 0.44 -6.20
C ALA A 190 16.32 1.32 -7.37
N ASN A 191 17.64 1.32 -7.65
CA ASN A 191 18.19 2.04 -8.81
C ASN A 191 17.68 1.48 -10.14
N LEU A 192 17.54 0.16 -10.28
CA LEU A 192 16.97 -0.46 -11.48
C LEU A 192 15.50 -0.08 -11.67
N ILE A 193 14.72 -0.04 -10.59
CA ILE A 193 13.32 0.40 -10.65
C ILE A 193 13.26 1.89 -11.02
N GLN A 194 14.13 2.74 -10.46
CA GLN A 194 14.23 4.16 -10.81
C GLN A 194 14.48 4.35 -12.32
N GLU A 195 15.46 3.64 -12.88
CA GLU A 195 15.76 3.69 -14.32
C GLU A 195 14.56 3.27 -15.17
N GLN A 196 13.85 2.21 -14.76
CA GLN A 196 12.62 1.78 -15.42
C GLN A 196 11.53 2.85 -15.38
N ILE A 197 11.32 3.53 -14.24
CA ILE A 197 10.35 4.64 -14.13
C ILE A 197 10.75 5.75 -15.09
N ILE A 198 12.01 6.20 -15.06
CA ILE A 198 12.50 7.29 -15.92
C ILE A 198 12.31 6.97 -17.40
N MET A 199 12.59 5.72 -17.80
CA MET A 199 12.55 5.28 -19.20
C MET A 199 11.13 4.97 -19.72
N LYS A 200 10.27 4.39 -18.87
CA LYS A 200 8.97 3.84 -19.30
C LYS A 200 7.81 4.80 -19.03
N SER A 201 7.89 5.62 -17.98
CA SER A 201 6.83 6.57 -17.65
C SER A 201 6.84 7.75 -18.60
N LYS A 202 5.64 8.19 -19.01
CA LYS A 202 5.43 9.45 -19.74
C LYS A 202 5.86 10.67 -18.93
N PHE A 203 5.88 10.55 -17.61
CA PHE A 203 6.25 11.60 -16.65
C PHE A 203 7.63 11.33 -16.02
N GLY A 204 8.38 10.34 -16.52
CA GLY A 204 9.62 9.87 -15.90
C GLY A 204 10.66 10.97 -15.67
N SER A 205 10.78 11.92 -16.61
CA SER A 205 11.69 13.07 -16.51
C SER A 205 11.20 14.18 -15.58
N GLU A 206 9.96 14.12 -15.10
CA GLU A 206 9.36 15.10 -14.19
C GLU A 206 9.48 14.68 -12.71
N TYR A 207 9.86 13.43 -12.43
CA TYR A 207 10.02 12.94 -11.06
C TYR A 207 11.38 13.31 -10.48
N GLU A 208 11.37 13.86 -9.28
CA GLU A 208 12.56 14.03 -8.43
C GLU A 208 12.70 12.81 -7.52
N PHE A 209 13.94 12.36 -7.30
CA PHE A 209 14.24 11.20 -6.46
C PHE A 209 15.13 11.58 -5.27
N VAL A 210 14.62 11.41 -4.06
CA VAL A 210 15.35 11.63 -2.81
C VAL A 210 15.86 10.30 -2.28
N LYS A 211 17.18 10.14 -2.21
CA LYS A 211 17.80 8.84 -1.87
C LYS A 211 18.13 8.69 -0.39
N VAL A 212 17.66 7.61 0.22
CA VAL A 212 17.99 7.19 1.60
C VAL A 212 18.74 5.87 1.64
N ASP A 213 19.51 5.65 2.71
CA ASP A 213 20.39 4.48 2.82
C ASP A 213 19.62 3.18 3.13
N GLU A 214 18.56 3.27 3.95
CA GLU A 214 17.77 2.11 4.39
C GLU A 214 16.48 1.94 3.58
N ASN A 215 16.14 0.69 3.23
CA ASN A 215 14.90 0.37 2.51
C ASN A 215 13.64 0.78 3.29
N CYS A 216 13.59 0.44 4.58
CA CYS A 216 12.45 0.77 5.43
C CYS A 216 12.21 2.28 5.54
N ALA A 217 13.28 3.09 5.52
CA ALA A 217 13.18 4.55 5.55
C ALA A 217 12.59 5.15 4.25
N ALA A 218 12.54 4.37 3.15
CA ALA A 218 11.95 4.80 1.89
C ALA A 218 10.45 4.47 1.77
N ASN A 219 9.88 3.72 2.73
CA ASN A 219 8.43 3.50 2.83
C ASN A 219 7.86 4.47 3.86
N ILE A 220 7.26 5.56 3.37
CA ILE A 220 6.63 6.58 4.21
C ILE A 220 5.19 6.82 3.77
N LEU A 221 4.39 7.32 4.69
CA LEU A 221 3.05 7.81 4.40
C LEU A 221 3.09 9.35 4.32
N ASN A 222 2.89 9.89 3.12
CA ASN A 222 2.63 11.32 2.97
C ASN A 222 1.16 11.62 3.27
N MET A 223 0.91 12.45 4.27
CA MET A 223 -0.38 13.04 4.52
C MET A 223 -0.24 14.56 4.40
N SER A 224 -0.85 15.16 3.38
CA SER A 224 -0.93 16.63 3.28
C SER A 224 -1.96 17.14 4.28
N ILE A 225 -1.53 17.50 5.48
CA ILE A 225 -2.42 17.97 6.54
C ILE A 225 -2.39 19.49 6.59
N TYR A 226 -3.47 20.14 6.13
CA TYR A 226 -3.56 21.60 6.14
C TYR A 226 -3.80 22.22 7.54
N ASN A 227 -4.00 21.40 8.59
CA ASN A 227 -4.47 21.86 9.90
C ASN A 227 -3.67 21.39 11.11
N LEU A 228 -2.43 20.92 10.95
CA LEU A 228 -1.55 20.75 12.13
C LEU A 228 -1.04 22.13 12.56
N GLN A 229 -1.78 22.79 13.45
CA GLN A 229 -1.15 23.71 14.39
C GLN A 229 -0.26 22.86 15.30
N PHE A 230 1.01 22.72 14.95
CA PHE A 230 1.99 22.28 15.93
C PHE A 230 1.95 23.29 17.07
N PRO A 231 1.70 22.87 18.33
CA PRO A 231 2.03 23.74 19.44
C PRO A 231 3.52 24.02 19.33
N ILE A 232 3.86 25.27 19.06
CA ILE A 232 5.24 25.75 19.16
C ILE A 232 5.63 25.50 20.62
N MET A 233 6.55 24.56 20.83
CA MET A 233 7.16 24.33 22.13
C MET A 233 8.28 25.34 22.35
#